data_AF-T0ZXW3-F1
#
_entry.id   AF-T0ZXW3-F1
#
_cell.length_a   1.000
_cell.length_b   1.000
_cell.length_c   1.000
_cell.angle_alpha   90.00
_cell.angle_beta   90.00
_cell.angle_gamma   90.00
#
_symmetry.space_group_name_H-M   'P 1'
#
loop_
_entity.id
_entity.type
_entity.pdbx_description
1 polymer ?
#
loop_
_entity_poly.entity_id
_entity_poly.type
_entity_poly.pdbx_seq_one_letter_code
_entity_poly.pdbx_strand_id
1 'polypeptide(L)'
;MPQNLPTHSFSFRSLALLPLRLAFSVYAALVFLIFGCAALLAALALPALARRRAATRRLARALLACSGMPVSVRGLQHLPSGQCVIVANHASYLDGPVFTAVLPARFAFVIKREMASVP
;
A
#
# COMPACT_ATOMS: atom_id res chain seq x y z
N MET A 1 27.34 -15.61 -37.44
CA MET A 1 26.45 -14.49 -37.10
C MET A 1 27.04 -13.77 -35.89
N PRO A 2 27.44 -12.48 -36.00
CA PRO A 2 27.97 -11.75 -34.85
C PRO A 2 26.84 -11.32 -33.91
N GLN A 3 27.07 -11.47 -32.61
CA GLN A 3 26.14 -11.06 -31.56
C GLN A 3 26.23 -9.53 -31.36
N ASN A 4 25.11 -8.83 -31.54
CA ASN A 4 25.00 -7.40 -31.24
C ASN A 4 25.02 -7.19 -29.72
N LEU A 5 26.09 -6.60 -29.19
CA LEU A 5 26.17 -6.12 -27.81
C LEU A 5 25.26 -4.89 -27.63
N PRO A 6 24.45 -4.79 -26.56
CA PRO A 6 23.60 -3.63 -26.32
C PRO A 6 24.46 -2.41 -25.98
N THR A 7 24.50 -1.43 -26.89
CA THR A 7 25.07 -0.11 -26.62
C THR A 7 24.12 0.64 -25.68
N HIS A 8 24.43 0.67 -24.38
CA HIS A 8 23.75 1.55 -23.43
C HIS A 8 24.08 3.01 -23.74
N SER A 9 23.32 3.61 -24.66
CA SER A 9 23.38 5.05 -24.92
C SER A 9 22.81 5.79 -23.72
N PHE A 10 23.68 6.36 -22.88
CA PHE A 10 23.29 7.28 -21.82
C PHE A 10 22.65 8.52 -22.44
N SER A 11 21.33 8.61 -22.39
CA SER A 11 20.58 9.78 -22.87
C SER A 11 20.84 10.97 -21.93
N PHE A 12 21.21 12.13 -22.46
CA PHE A 12 21.36 13.39 -21.71
C PHE A 12 20.14 13.73 -20.84
N ARG A 13 18.94 13.31 -21.26
CA ARG A 13 17.69 13.46 -20.48
C ARG A 13 17.72 12.71 -19.15
N SER A 14 18.45 11.60 -19.06
CA SER A 14 18.56 10.80 -17.82
C SER A 14 19.43 11.49 -16.76
N LEU A 15 20.45 12.22 -17.16
CA LEU A 15 21.32 12.99 -16.26
C LEU A 15 20.60 14.24 -15.72
N ALA A 16 19.86 14.94 -16.57
CA ALA A 16 19.09 16.12 -16.17
C ALA A 16 17.99 15.81 -15.14
N LEU A 17 17.42 14.60 -15.18
CA LEU A 17 16.37 14.16 -14.23
C LEU A 17 16.95 13.50 -12.97
N LEU A 18 18.26 13.32 -12.86
CA LEU A 18 18.90 12.67 -11.71
C LEU A 18 18.52 13.30 -10.35
N PRO A 19 18.59 14.64 -10.14
CA PRO A 19 18.23 15.22 -8.85
C PRO A 19 16.76 14.97 -8.48
N LEU A 20 15.86 15.06 -9.46
CA LEU A 20 14.44 14.77 -9.25
C LEU A 20 14.21 13.30 -8.91
N ARG A 21 14.90 12.38 -9.59
CA ARG A 21 14.85 10.94 -9.28
C ARG A 21 15.38 10.64 -7.89
N LEU A 22 16.50 11.25 -7.48
CA LEU A 22 17.05 11.09 -6.14
C LEU A 22 16.10 11.64 -5.08
N ALA A 23 15.56 12.84 -5.29
CA ALA A 23 14.58 13.44 -4.40
C ALA A 23 13.33 12.56 -4.26
N PHE A 24 12.80 12.05 -5.38
CA PHE A 24 11.67 11.14 -5.38
C PHE A 24 11.98 9.80 -4.70
N SER A 25 13.16 9.22 -4.91
CA SER A 25 13.58 7.98 -4.25
C SER A 25 13.71 8.16 -2.74
N VAL A 26 14.33 9.24 -2.28
CA VAL A 26 14.42 9.58 -0.85
C VAL A 26 13.02 9.80 -0.28
N TYR A 27 12.18 10.54 -0.98
CA TYR A 27 10.79 10.76 -0.59
C TYR A 27 10.02 9.44 -0.44
N ALA A 28 10.05 8.57 -1.46
CA ALA A 28 9.37 7.29 -1.44
C ALA A 28 9.88 6.38 -0.32
N ALA A 29 11.20 6.35 -0.09
CA ALA A 29 11.82 5.60 1.00
C ALA A 29 11.35 6.12 2.37
N LEU A 30 11.31 7.44 2.57
CA LEU A 30 10.84 8.05 3.82
C LEU A 30 9.36 7.74 4.06
N VAL A 31 8.50 7.89 3.04
CA VAL A 31 7.08 7.52 3.13
C VAL A 31 6.95 6.05 3.53
N PHE A 32 7.63 5.14 2.83
CA PHE A 32 7.59 3.72 3.16
C PHE A 32 8.04 3.43 4.60
N LEU A 33 9.19 3.98 5.01
CA LEU A 33 9.77 3.72 6.32
C LEU A 33 8.90 4.29 7.45
N ILE A 34 8.41 5.52 7.31
CA ILE A 34 7.56 6.17 8.31
C ILE A 34 6.26 5.39 8.50
N PHE A 35 5.54 5.10 7.42
CA PHE A 35 4.26 4.40 7.52
C PHE A 35 4.43 2.93 7.90
N GLY A 36 5.48 2.26 7.42
CA GLY A 36 5.82 0.89 7.80
C GLY A 36 6.14 0.77 9.29
N CYS A 37 7.05 1.61 9.80
CA CYS A 37 7.38 1.64 11.22
C CYS A 37 6.18 2.05 12.08
N ALA A 38 5.38 3.04 11.67
CA ALA A 38 4.18 3.43 12.40
C ALA A 38 3.15 2.30 12.46
N ALA A 39 2.96 1.54 11.38
CA ALA A 39 2.07 0.40 11.35
C ALA A 39 2.58 -0.73 12.25
N LEU A 40 3.89 -1.01 12.23
CA LEU A 40 4.52 -1.99 13.11
C LEU A 40 4.36 -1.59 14.59
N LEU A 41 4.65 -0.35 14.94
CA LEU A 41 4.47 0.17 16.29
C LEU A 41 3.00 0.10 16.73
N ALA A 42 2.06 0.45 15.85
CA ALA A 42 0.63 0.32 16.15
C ALA A 42 0.22 -1.14 16.39
N ALA A 43 0.79 -2.09 15.63
CA ALA A 43 0.53 -3.52 15.80
C ALA A 43 1.08 -4.06 17.13
N LEU A 44 2.25 -3.60 17.56
CA LEU A 44 2.90 -4.04 18.79
C LEU A 44 2.32 -3.36 20.05
N ALA A 45 2.09 -2.05 20.00
CA ALA A 45 1.77 -1.24 21.17
C ALA A 45 0.27 -1.16 21.50
N LEU A 46 -0.62 -1.21 20.50
CA LEU A 46 -2.06 -1.04 20.77
C LEU A 46 -2.69 -2.33 21.30
N PRO A 47 -3.36 -2.29 22.47
CA PRO A 47 -4.15 -3.41 22.95
C PRO A 47 -5.46 -3.48 22.17
N ALA A 48 -5.96 -4.70 21.96
CA ALA A 48 -7.18 -5.04 21.21
C ALA A 48 -7.12 -4.84 19.68
N LEU A 49 -7.71 -5.83 18.98
CA LEU A 49 -7.76 -5.87 17.51
C LEU A 49 -8.48 -4.67 16.90
N ALA A 50 -9.55 -4.18 17.54
CA ALA A 50 -10.31 -3.04 17.04
C ALA A 50 -9.47 -1.75 16.97
N ARG A 51 -8.61 -1.50 17.97
CA ARG A 51 -7.72 -0.32 17.99
C ARG A 51 -6.64 -0.44 16.92
N ARG A 52 -6.05 -1.63 16.77
CA ARG A 52 -5.06 -1.91 15.70
C ARG A 52 -5.65 -1.69 14.31
N ARG A 53 -6.86 -2.19 14.04
CA ARG A 53 -7.55 -1.99 12.76
C ARG A 53 -7.92 -0.53 12.50
N ALA A 54 -8.37 0.20 13.52
CA ALA A 54 -8.64 1.63 13.39
C ALA A 54 -7.38 2.45 13.09
N ALA A 55 -6.26 2.15 13.77
CA ALA A 55 -4.98 2.80 13.54
C ALA A 55 -4.41 2.51 12.15
N THR A 56 -4.35 1.23 11.76
CA THR A 56 -3.89 0.81 10.42
C THR A 56 -4.75 1.38 9.30
N ARG A 57 -6.06 1.51 9.48
CA ARG A 57 -6.94 2.23 8.55
C ARG A 57 -6.55 3.69 8.37
N ARG A 58 -6.26 4.42 9.45
CA ARG A 58 -5.81 5.82 9.37
C ARG A 58 -4.45 5.92 8.67
N LEU A 59 -3.53 5.04 9.01
CA LEU A 59 -2.21 4.97 8.37
C LEU A 59 -2.32 4.65 6.87
N ALA A 60 -3.17 3.71 6.47
CA ALA A 60 -3.38 3.37 5.07
C ALA A 60 -3.95 4.55 4.26
N ARG A 61 -4.90 5.31 4.83
CA ARG A 61 -5.43 6.54 4.19
C ARG A 61 -4.35 7.60 4.02
N ALA A 62 -3.54 7.79 5.05
CA ALA A 62 -2.44 8.76 5.01
C ALA A 62 -1.34 8.35 4.03
N LEU A 63 -0.99 7.06 3.99
CA LEU A 63 -0.05 6.51 3.01
C LEU A 63 -0.51 6.79 1.57
N LEU A 64 -1.75 6.46 1.24
CA LEU A 64 -2.29 6.70 -0.11
C LEU A 64 -2.33 8.20 -0.46
N ALA A 65 -2.67 9.05 0.50
CA ALA A 65 -2.64 10.50 0.31
C ALA A 65 -1.21 11.03 0.07
N CYS A 66 -0.23 10.60 0.87
CA CYS A 66 1.18 10.95 0.67
C CYS A 66 1.69 10.42 -0.66
N SER A 67 1.30 9.21 -1.07
CA SER A 67 1.65 8.67 -2.39
C SER A 67 0.99 9.40 -3.58
N GLY A 68 0.21 10.46 -3.34
CA GLY A 68 -0.48 11.20 -4.40
C GLY A 68 -1.62 10.40 -5.04
N MET A 69 -2.19 9.43 -4.32
CA MET A 69 -3.23 8.52 -4.81
C MET A 69 -4.58 8.83 -4.14
N PRO A 70 -5.35 9.82 -4.64
CA PRO A 70 -6.65 10.13 -4.07
C PRO A 70 -7.63 8.96 -4.28
N VAL A 71 -8.25 8.50 -3.20
CA VAL A 71 -9.22 7.39 -3.25
C VAL A 71 -10.63 7.93 -3.33
N SER A 72 -11.34 7.61 -4.43
CA SER A 72 -12.78 7.85 -4.57
C SER A 72 -13.56 6.59 -4.20
N VAL A 73 -14.59 6.74 -3.39
CA VAL A 73 -15.42 5.62 -2.90
C VAL A 73 -16.88 5.89 -3.24
N ARG A 74 -17.56 4.90 -3.80
CA ARG A 74 -18.97 4.96 -4.15
C ARG A 74 -19.69 3.74 -3.57
N GLY A 75 -20.94 3.92 -3.14
CA GLY A 75 -21.80 2.82 -2.70
C GLY A 75 -21.44 2.21 -1.34
N LEU A 76 -20.66 2.89 -0.50
CA LEU A 76 -20.27 2.37 0.82
C LEU A 76 -21.49 2.18 1.75
N GLN A 77 -22.58 2.92 1.50
CA GLN A 77 -23.86 2.79 2.18
C GLN A 77 -24.59 1.46 1.88
N HIS A 78 -24.25 0.76 0.80
CA HIS A 78 -24.83 -0.54 0.48
C HIS A 78 -24.18 -1.69 1.28
N LEU A 79 -23.16 -1.40 2.09
CA LEU A 79 -22.56 -2.40 2.95
C LEU A 79 -23.58 -2.86 4.01
N PRO A 80 -23.92 -4.15 4.08
CA PRO A 80 -24.82 -4.65 5.10
C PRO A 80 -24.21 -4.48 6.49
N SER A 81 -25.08 -4.28 7.48
CA SER A 81 -24.71 -4.15 8.89
C SER A 81 -24.21 -5.47 9.49
N GLY A 82 -24.72 -6.60 8.98
CA GLY A 82 -24.36 -7.95 9.40
C GLY A 82 -23.11 -8.51 8.72
N GLN A 83 -22.96 -9.84 8.81
CA GLN A 83 -21.88 -10.57 8.15
C GLN A 83 -22.07 -10.54 6.64
N CYS A 84 -20.98 -10.29 5.91
CA CYS A 84 -20.94 -10.37 4.46
C CYS A 84 -19.53 -10.67 3.98
N VAL A 85 -19.43 -11.17 2.75
CA VAL A 85 -18.16 -11.38 2.06
C VAL A 85 -18.05 -10.31 0.98
N ILE A 86 -16.94 -9.56 0.99
CA ILE A 86 -16.61 -8.62 -0.07
C ILE A 86 -15.82 -9.38 -1.13
N VAL A 87 -16.34 -9.38 -2.35
CA VAL A 87 -15.65 -9.94 -3.52
C VAL A 87 -15.24 -8.77 -4.40
N ALA A 88 -13.97 -8.74 -4.80
CA ALA A 88 -13.41 -7.71 -5.65
C ALA A 88 -12.41 -8.31 -6.63
N ASN A 89 -12.20 -7.63 -7.75
CA ASN A 89 -11.14 -7.97 -8.68
C ASN A 89 -9.79 -7.79 -7.99
N HIS A 90 -8.89 -8.77 -8.12
CA HIS A 90 -7.51 -8.62 -7.66
C HIS A 90 -6.69 -7.97 -8.77
N ALA A 91 -6.53 -6.65 -8.70
CA ALA A 91 -5.93 -5.86 -9.77
C ALA A 91 -4.48 -5.47 -9.45
N SER A 92 -4.13 -5.35 -8.16
CA SER A 92 -2.82 -4.84 -7.77
C SER A 92 -2.42 -5.22 -6.34
N TYR A 93 -1.14 -5.08 -6.03
CA TYR A 93 -0.66 -5.16 -4.63
C TYR A 93 -1.22 -4.06 -3.73
N LEU A 94 -1.78 -2.98 -4.30
CA LEU A 94 -2.40 -1.91 -3.53
C LEU A 94 -3.81 -2.26 -3.03
N ASP A 95 -4.38 -3.40 -3.44
CA ASP A 95 -5.73 -3.80 -3.04
C ASP A 95 -5.86 -3.88 -1.52
N GLY A 96 -4.86 -4.46 -0.84
CA GLY A 96 -4.82 -4.54 0.63
C GLY A 96 -4.86 -3.15 1.31
N PRO A 97 -3.90 -2.25 1.02
CA PRO A 97 -3.92 -0.87 1.49
C PRO A 97 -5.23 -0.12 1.18
N VAL A 98 -5.75 -0.23 -0.05
CA VAL A 98 -6.98 0.44 -0.48
C VAL A 98 -8.18 -0.07 0.32
N PHE A 99 -8.36 -1.38 0.45
CA PHE A 99 -9.46 -1.93 1.25
C PHE A 99 -9.33 -1.59 2.72
N THR A 100 -8.12 -1.61 3.27
CA THR A 100 -7.86 -1.20 4.66
C THR A 100 -8.22 0.27 4.88
N ALA A 101 -7.96 1.14 3.91
CA ALA A 101 -8.25 2.57 3.97
C ALA A 101 -9.76 2.91 3.83
N VAL A 102 -10.49 2.10 3.05
CA VAL A 102 -11.88 2.38 2.68
C VAL A 102 -12.87 1.66 3.57
N LEU A 103 -12.72 0.34 3.74
CA LEU A 103 -13.69 -0.49 4.44
C LEU A 103 -13.73 -0.18 5.96
N PRO A 104 -14.87 -0.44 6.61
CA PRO A 104 -14.96 -0.37 8.06
C PRO A 104 -13.95 -1.30 8.74
N ALA A 105 -13.42 -0.89 9.90
CA ALA A 105 -12.42 -1.63 10.69
C ALA A 105 -12.93 -2.96 11.33
N ARG A 106 -13.99 -3.54 10.77
CA ARG A 106 -14.54 -4.87 11.12
C ARG A 106 -14.17 -5.96 10.10
N PHE A 107 -13.77 -5.58 8.89
CA PHE A 107 -13.40 -6.54 7.84
C PHE A 107 -12.01 -7.15 8.09
N ALA A 108 -11.83 -8.37 7.58
CA ALA A 108 -10.57 -9.11 7.58
C ALA A 108 -10.35 -9.69 6.17
N PHE A 109 -9.09 -9.90 5.82
CA PHE A 109 -8.73 -10.54 4.56
C PHE A 109 -8.73 -12.05 4.74
N VAL A 110 -9.27 -12.77 3.76
CA VAL A 110 -9.08 -14.21 3.64
C VAL A 110 -7.82 -14.42 2.83
N ILE A 111 -6.84 -15.07 3.44
CA ILE A 111 -5.53 -15.32 2.85
C ILE A 111 -5.28 -16.83 2.86
N LYS A 112 -4.62 -17.32 1.81
CA LYS A 112 -4.20 -18.72 1.69
C LYS A 112 -3.43 -19.17 2.93
N ARG A 113 -3.71 -20.37 3.43
CA ARG A 113 -3.13 -20.90 4.68
C ARG A 113 -1.60 -20.98 4.60
N GLU A 114 -1.06 -21.23 3.42
CA GLU A 114 0.38 -21.29 3.13
C GLU A 114 1.09 -19.96 3.42
N MET A 115 0.36 -18.85 3.44
CA MET A 115 0.94 -17.54 3.80
C MET A 115 1.24 -17.41 5.29
N ALA A 116 0.67 -18.27 6.16
CA ALA A 116 1.00 -18.28 7.58
C ALA A 116 2.43 -18.77 7.87
N SER A 117 3.06 -19.47 6.91
CA SER A 117 4.44 -19.94 7.00
C SER A 117 5.47 -19.05 6.31
N VAL A 118 5.04 -17.96 5.68
CA VAL A 118 5.94 -16.98 5.07
C VAL A 118 6.43 -16.03 6.18
N PRO A 119 7.76 -15.88 6.36
CA PRO A 119 8.33 -15.07 7.44
C PRO A 119 8.05 -13.57 7.31
#